data_AF-A0A1V1P1D4-F1
#
_entry.id   AF-A0A1V1P1D4-F1
#
_cell.length_a   1.000
_cell.length_b   1.000
_cell.length_c   1.000
_cell.angle_alpha   90.00
_cell.angle_beta   90.00
_cell.angle_gamma   90.00
#
_symmetry.space_group_name_H-M   'P 1'
#
loop_
_entity.id
_entity.type
_entity.pdbx_description
1 polymer ?
#
loop_
_entity_poly.entity_id
_entity_poly.type
_entity_poly.pdbx_seq_one_letter_code
_entity_poly.pdbx_strand_id
1 'polypeptide(L)' 'KLEVELDHVKQNLSDQKSSTVPKQVDGWGIQRKGNYYRLYKKIRGKVKWIHIGRKWNLDLAQKRSMNSKVRQIIA' A
#
# COMPACT_ATOMS: atom_id res chain seq x y z
N LYS A 1 2.15 34.47 4.78
CA LYS A 1 3.19 33.41 4.64
C LYS A 1 2.93 32.34 5.71
N LEU A 2 1.83 31.60 5.60
CA LEU A 2 1.30 30.69 6.66
C LEU A 2 0.97 29.28 6.13
N GLU A 3 1.07 29.06 4.82
CA GLU A 3 0.65 27.81 4.18
C GLU A 3 1.74 26.73 4.23
N VAL A 4 3.01 27.11 4.46
CA VAL A 4 4.15 26.19 4.40
C VAL A 4 4.36 25.38 5.70
N GLU A 5 3.87 25.85 6.84
CA GLU A 5 4.00 25.13 8.13
C GLU A 5 2.98 24.00 8.31
N LEU A 6 1.81 24.07 7.65
CA LEU A 6 0.77 23.05 7.76
C LEU A 6 1.14 21.73 7.07
N ASP A 7 1.96 21.75 6.03
CA ASP A 7 2.40 20.54 5.34
C ASP A 7 3.46 19.74 6.13
N HIS A 8 4.33 20.43 6.88
CA HIS A 8 5.36 19.76 7.68
C HIS A 8 4.80 19.06 8.95
N VAL A 9 3.72 19.57 9.53
CA VAL A 9 3.06 18.95 10.69
C VAL A 9 2.25 17.72 10.30
N LYS A 10 1.65 17.69 9.10
CA LYS A 10 0.94 16.49 8.59
C LYS A 10 1.86 15.31 8.32
N GLN A 11 3.12 15.55 7.96
CA GLN A 11 4.07 14.47 7.73
C GLN A 11 4.57 13.83 9.05
N ASN A 12 4.70 14.59 10.13
CA ASN A 12 5.24 14.06 11.40
C ASN A 12 4.21 13.31 12.28
N LEU A 13 2.90 13.50 12.05
CA LEU A 13 1.85 12.71 12.73
C LEU A 13 1.59 11.35 12.05
N SER A 14 2.17 11.10 10.88
CA SER A 14 2.00 9.84 10.12
C SER A 14 2.80 8.68 10.71
N ASP A 15 3.89 8.96 11.42
CA ASP A 15 4.88 7.98 11.87
C ASP A 15 4.68 7.47 13.30
N GLN A 16 3.67 7.97 14.02
CA GLN A 16 3.31 7.49 15.36
C GLN A 16 1.95 6.77 15.39
N LYS A 17 1.91 5.56 14.82
CA LYS A 17 1.02 4.49 15.33
C LYS A 17 1.63 3.14 15.02
N SER A 18 2.20 2.53 16.06
CA SER A 18 2.82 1.21 16.00
C SER A 18 1.83 0.11 15.59
N SER A 19 2.35 -0.79 14.75
CA SER A 19 2.25 -2.27 14.86
C SER A 19 0.99 -3.05 14.43
N THR A 20 0.27 -2.70 13.35
CA THR A 20 -0.71 -3.65 12.76
C THR A 20 -0.62 -3.88 11.24
N VAL A 21 0.00 -2.99 10.48
CA VAL A 21 0.11 -3.15 9.02
C VAL A 21 1.50 -3.72 8.69
N PRO A 22 1.59 -4.92 8.08
CA PRO A 22 2.87 -5.49 7.70
C PRO A 22 3.52 -4.64 6.60
N LYS A 23 4.84 -4.74 6.46
CA LYS A 23 5.58 -4.07 5.36
C LYS A 23 5.28 -4.72 4.01
N GLN A 24 4.97 -6.02 4.01
CA GLN A 24 4.72 -6.81 2.82
C GLN A 24 3.65 -7.88 3.06
N VAL A 25 2.98 -8.33 2.00
CA VAL A 25 2.07 -9.49 2.00
C VAL A 25 2.26 -10.26 0.69
N ASP A 26 2.50 -11.57 0.75
CA ASP A 26 2.70 -12.44 -0.43
C ASP A 26 3.75 -11.92 -1.45
N GLY A 27 4.80 -11.28 -0.94
CA GLY A 27 5.85 -10.66 -1.75
C GLY A 27 5.40 -9.40 -2.52
N TRP A 28 4.27 -8.80 -2.15
CA TRP A 28 3.89 -7.44 -2.52
C TRP A 28 4.25 -6.49 -1.39
N GLY A 29 4.85 -5.35 -1.72
CA GLY A 29 5.05 -4.26 -0.77
C GLY A 29 3.74 -3.55 -0.46
N ILE A 30 3.58 -3.09 0.77
CA ILE A 30 2.43 -2.31 1.20
C ILE A 30 2.85 -0.84 1.30
N GLN A 31 2.06 0.05 0.70
CA GLN A 31 2.29 1.48 0.79
C GLN A 31 1.00 2.20 1.14
N ARG A 32 1.10 3.16 2.04
CA ARG A 32 0.03 4.15 2.28
C ARG A 32 0.28 5.36 1.39
N LYS A 33 -0.67 5.71 0.52
CA LYS A 33 -0.64 6.94 -0.28
C LYS A 33 -1.86 7.77 0.08
N GLY A 34 -1.64 8.89 0.77
CA GLY A 34 -2.71 9.66 1.40
C GLY A 34 -3.51 8.79 2.37
N ASN A 35 -4.82 8.75 2.20
CA ASN A 35 -5.73 7.98 3.07
C ASN A 35 -6.01 6.56 2.57
N TYR A 36 -5.25 6.04 1.60
CA TYR A 36 -5.48 4.71 1.02
C TYR A 36 -4.25 3.82 1.11
N TYR A 37 -4.50 2.53 1.35
CA TYR A 37 -3.52 1.45 1.24
C TYR A 37 -3.52 0.88 -0.17
N ARG A 38 -2.31 0.64 -0.69
CA ARG A 38 -2.07 -0.02 -1.96
C ARG A 38 -0.97 -1.07 -1.82
N LEU A 39 -1.12 -2.16 -2.56
CA LEU A 39 -0.04 -3.12 -2.77
C LEU A 39 0.74 -2.73 -4.02
N TYR A 40 2.03 -3.02 -4.02
CA TYR A 40 2.89 -2.84 -5.17
C TYR A 40 3.88 -3.99 -5.33
N LYS A 41 4.15 -4.36 -6.58
CA LYS A 41 5.15 -5.37 -6.90
C LYS A 41 5.74 -5.09 -8.27
N LYS A 42 7.04 -5.25 -8.40
CA LYS A 42 7.73 -5.17 -9.70
C LYS A 42 7.74 -6.56 -10.31
N ILE A 43 7.15 -6.69 -11.50
CA ILE A 43 7.05 -7.92 -12.27
C ILE A 43 7.56 -7.63 -13.68
N ARG A 44 8.57 -8.38 -14.15
CA ARG A 44 9.16 -8.22 -15.50
C ARG A 44 9.49 -6.75 -15.83
N GLY A 45 10.11 -6.04 -14.89
CA GLY A 45 10.49 -4.63 -15.05
C GLY A 45 9.34 -3.61 -14.86
N LYS A 46 8.07 -4.04 -14.88
CA LYS A 46 6.90 -3.16 -14.73
C LYS A 46 6.37 -3.20 -13.30
N VAL A 47 6.00 -2.05 -12.74
CA VAL A 47 5.36 -1.99 -11.42
C VAL A 47 3.86 -2.14 -11.57
N LYS A 48 3.29 -3.11 -10.85
CA LYS A 48 1.84 -3.28 -10.72
C LYS A 48 1.38 -2.74 -9.38
N TRP A 49 0.19 -2.17 -9.38
CA TRP A 49 -0.45 -1.60 -8.19
C TRP A 49 -1.81 -2.24 -7.99
N ILE A 50 -2.15 -2.52 -6.74
CA ILE A 50 -3.48 -3.01 -6.36
C ILE A 50 -4.02 -2.09 -5.28
N HIS A 51 -5.15 -1.45 -5.55
CA HIS A 51 -5.85 -0.66 -4.54
C HIS A 51 -6.51 -1.59 -3.51
N ILE A 52 -6.27 -1.37 -2.22
CA ILE A 52 -6.89 -2.13 -1.13
C ILE A 52 -8.06 -1.34 -0.53
N GLY A 53 -7.84 -0.08 -0.19
CA GLY A 53 -8.88 0.79 0.36
C GLY A 53 -8.36 1.71 1.45
N ARG A 54 -9.27 2.43 2.12
CA ARG A 54 -8.90 3.40 3.18
C ARG A 54 -8.45 2.74 4.48
N LYS A 55 -9.04 1.59 4.81
CA LYS A 55 -8.67 0.78 5.97
C LYS A 55 -7.81 -0.40 5.51
N TRP A 56 -6.84 -0.76 6.32
CA TRP A 56 -6.06 -1.97 6.09
C TRP A 56 -6.95 -3.19 6.37
N ASN A 57 -6.95 -4.15 5.45
CA ASN A 57 -7.61 -5.45 5.60
C ASN A 57 -6.70 -6.52 4.98
N LEU A 58 -6.19 -7.41 5.83
CA LEU A 58 -5.24 -8.45 5.42
C LEU A 58 -5.87 -9.48 4.47
N ASP A 59 -7.09 -9.94 4.76
CA ASP A 59 -7.82 -10.90 3.93
C ASP A 59 -8.04 -10.36 2.51
N LEU A 60 -8.47 -9.09 2.42
CA LEU A 60 -8.66 -8.42 1.14
C LEU A 60 -7.33 -8.29 0.37
N ALA A 61 -6.24 -7.99 1.08
CA ALA A 61 -4.92 -7.86 0.48
C ALA A 61 -4.41 -9.20 -0.07
N GLN A 62 -4.55 -10.29 0.70
CA GLN A 62 -4.18 -11.65 0.28
C GLN A 62 -5.03 -12.10 -0.91
N LYS A 63 -6.35 -11.93 -0.85
CA LYS A 63 -7.27 -12.30 -1.93
C LYS A 63 -6.94 -11.59 -3.24
N ARG A 64 -6.66 -10.28 -3.19
CA ARG A 64 -6.31 -9.51 -4.41
C ARG A 64 -4.90 -9.80 -4.92
N SER A 65 -3.95 -10.02 -4.02
CA SER A 65 -2.59 -10.46 -4.36
C SER A 65 -2.61 -11.80 -5.11
N MET A 66 -3.34 -12.78 -4.57
CA MET A 66 -3.47 -14.12 -5.16
C MET A 66 -4.16 -14.08 -6.52
N ASN A 67 -5.29 -13.37 -6.64
CA ASN A 67 -5.97 -13.19 -7.94
C ASN A 67 -5.06 -12.53 -8.99
N SER A 68 -4.20 -11.61 -8.56
CA SER A 68 -3.25 -10.95 -9.47
C SER A 68 -2.13 -11.90 -9.90
N LYS A 69 -1.72 -12.84 -9.05
CA LYS A 69 -0.72 -13.88 -9.38
C LYS A 69 -1.26 -14.85 -10.43
N VAL A 70 -2.50 -15.32 -10.27
CA VAL A 70 -3.16 -16.22 -11.23
C VAL A 70 -3.24 -15.59 -12.63
N ARG A 71 -3.67 -14.32 -12.70
CA ARG A 71 -3.74 -13.58 -13.97
C ARG A 71 -2.38 -13.36 -14.65
N GLN A 72 -1.28 -13.35 -13.89
CA GLN A 72 0.07 -13.18 -14.43
C GLN A 72 0.70 -14.49 -14.93
N ILE A 73 0.19 -15.65 -14.50
CA ILE A 73 0.68 -16.96 -14.98
C ILE A 73 -0.02 -17.34 -16.29
N ILE A 74 -1.29 -16.94 -16.44
CA ILE A 74 -2.12 -17.30 -17.60
C ILE A 74 -1.92 -16.32 -18.79
N ALA A 75 -1.31 -15.15 -18.56
CA ALA A 75 -1.08 -14.11 -19.58
C ALA A 75 0.40 -14.05 -20.02
#